data_AF-A0A5K0VGS0-F1
#
_entry.id   AF-A0A5K0VGS0-F1
#
_cell.length_a   1.000
_cell.length_b   1.000
_cell.length_c   1.000
_cell.angle_alpha   90.00
_cell.angle_beta   90.00
_cell.angle_gamma   90.00
#
_symmetry.space_group_name_H-M   'P 1'
#
loop_
_entity.id
_entity.type
_entity.pdbx_description
1 polymer ?
#
loop_
_entity_poly.entity_id
_entity_poly.type
_entity_poly.pdbx_seq_one_letter_code
_entity_poly.pdbx_strand_id
1 'polypeptide(L)' 'LALANPGTDVMVKLVKSEFVDSLGQEWIFLTVEEAVDAC' A
#
# COMPACT_ATOMS: atom_id res chain seq x y z
N LEU A 1 9.43 2.81 -0.50
CA LEU A 1 8.73 1.79 0.31
C LEU A 1 7.44 1.49 -0.43
N ALA A 2 7.10 0.22 -0.66
CA ALA A 2 5.88 -0.17 -1.37
C ALA A 2 5.09 -1.18 -0.52
N LEU A 3 3.76 -1.10 -0.57
CA LEU A 3 2.86 -2.06 0.06
C LEU A 3 2.28 -2.97 -1.01
N ALA A 4 2.48 -4.28 -0.88
CA ALA A 4 1.92 -5.28 -1.78
C ALA A 4 0.84 -6.10 -1.05
N ASN A 5 -0.32 -6.24 -1.68
CA ASN A 5 -1.46 -7.00 -1.20
C ASN A 5 -1.88 -6.71 0.27
N PRO A 6 -2.07 -5.46 0.68
CA PRO A 6 -2.61 -5.20 2.01
C PRO A 6 -4.07 -5.68 2.08
N GLY A 7 -4.35 -6.63 2.97
CA GLY A 7 -5.72 -7.09 3.21
C GLY A 7 -6.63 -5.96 3.72
N THR A 8 -7.94 -6.11 3.54
CA THR A 8 -8.95 -5.07 3.83
C THR A 8 -8.84 -4.48 5.24
N ASP A 9 -8.69 -5.32 6.26
CA ASP A 9 -8.58 -4.87 7.66
C ASP A 9 -7.31 -4.06 7.93
N VAL A 10 -6.22 -4.36 7.20
CA VAL A 10 -4.97 -3.60 7.26
C VAL A 10 -5.17 -2.28 6.53
N MET A 11 -5.77 -2.29 5.34
CA MET A 11 -6.03 -1.04 4.60
C MET A 11 -6.90 -0.07 5.38
N VAL A 12 -7.94 -0.53 6.06
CA VAL A 12 -8.77 0.32 6.91
C VAL A 12 -7.93 0.97 8.02
N LYS A 13 -6.99 0.24 8.62
CA LYS A 13 -6.11 0.78 9.67
C LYS A 13 -5.13 1.81 9.10
N LEU A 14 -4.55 1.55 7.93
CA LEU A 14 -3.58 2.44 7.27
C LEU A 14 -4.22 3.75 6.82
N VAL A 15 -5.46 3.71 6.33
CA VAL A 15 -6.24 4.92 6.01
C VAL A 15 -6.57 5.70 7.28
N LYS A 16 -7.03 5.02 8.34
CA LYS A 16 -7.34 5.66 9.63
C LYS A 16 -6.13 6.31 10.30
N SER A 17 -4.93 5.79 10.05
CA SER A 17 -3.70 6.35 10.60
C SER A 17 -3.05 7.41 9.72
N GLU A 18 -3.73 7.84 8.63
CA GLU A 18 -3.21 8.79 7.63
C GLU A 18 -1.88 8.32 6.99
N PHE A 19 -1.55 7.03 7.12
CA PHE A 19 -0.27 6.49 6.64
C PHE A 19 -0.26 6.44 5.12
N VAL A 20 -1.41 6.11 4.50
CA VAL A 20 -1.58 6.12 3.04
C VAL A 20 -1.30 7.51 2.47
N ASP A 21 -1.71 8.57 3.16
CA ASP A 21 -1.47 9.95 2.71
C ASP A 21 0.01 10.33 2.83
N SER A 22 0.70 9.83 3.85
CA SER A 22 2.15 10.03 4.02
C SER A 22 2.99 9.23 3.03
N LEU A 23 2.50 8.05 2.61
CA LEU A 23 3.21 7.14 1.71
C LEU A 23 2.96 7.49 0.24
N GLY A 24 1.74 7.89 -0.10
CA GLY A 24 1.24 8.01 -1.47
C GLY A 24 0.44 6.77 -1.89
N GLN A 25 -0.74 6.98 -2.49
CA GLN A 25 -1.59 5.89 -2.97
C GLN A 25 -0.95 5.10 -4.11
N GLU A 26 -0.05 5.71 -4.88
CA GLU A 26 0.67 5.10 -5.99
C GLU A 26 1.65 4.00 -5.56
N TRP A 27 1.96 3.91 -4.25
CA TRP A 27 2.86 2.90 -3.68
C TRP A 27 2.12 1.70 -3.06
N ILE A 28 0.83 1.54 -3.39
CA ILE A 28 -0.01 0.42 -2.92
C ILE A 28 -0.40 -0.44 -4.12
N PHE A 29 0.05 -1.69 -4.11
CA PHE A 29 -0.10 -2.64 -5.19
C PHE A 29 -0.89 -3.87 -4.75
N LEU A 30 -1.56 -4.54 -5.69
CA LEU A 30 -2.32 -5.75 -5.39
C LEU A 30 -1.40 -6.97 -5.29
N THR A 31 -0.31 -6.99 -6.03
CA THR A 31 0.63 -8.11 -6.10
C THR A 31 2.06 -7.68 -5.78
N VAL A 32 2.89 -8.64 -5.39
CA VAL A 32 4.32 -8.41 -5.17
C VAL A 32 5.02 -8.12 -6.49
N GLU A 33 4.59 -8.75 -7.59
CA GLU A 33 5.13 -8.52 -8.94
C GLU A 33 5.03 -7.04 -9.34
N GLU A 34 3.82 -6.46 -9.25
CA GLU A 34 3.61 -5.03 -9.54
C GLU A 34 4.49 -4.12 -8.65
N ALA A 35 4.62 -4.45 -7.37
CA ALA A 35 5.44 -3.68 -6.44
C ALA A 35 6.94 -3.77 -6.77
N VAL A 36 7.41 -4.92 -7.26
CA VAL A 36 8.81 -5.12 -7.67
C VAL A 36 9.09 -4.41 -8.99
N ASP A 37 8.17 -4.49 -9.96
CA ASP A 37 8.32 -3.81 -11.26
C ASP A 37 8.34 -2.28 -11.14
N ALA A 38 7.72 -1.73 -10.11
CA ALA A 38 7.72 -0.30 -9.81
C ALA A 38 8.97 0.20 -9.06
N CYS A 39 9.88 -0.69 -8.64
CA CYS A 39 11.11 -0.37 -7.89
C CYS A 39 12.35 -0.33 -8.78
#